data_AF-A0A8H7K6S7-F1
#
_entry.id   AF-A0A8H7K6S7-F1
#
_cell.length_a   1.000
_cell.length_b   1.000
_cell.length_c   1.000
_cell.angle_alpha   90.00
_cell.angle_beta   90.00
_cell.angle_gamma   90.00
#
_symmetry.space_group_name_H-M   'P 1'
#
loop_
_entity.id
_entity.type
_entity.pdbx_description
1 polymer ?
#
loop_
_entity_poly.entity_id
_entity_poly.type
_entity_poly.pdbx_seq_one_letter_code
_entity_poly.pdbx_strand_id
1 'polypeptide(L)'
;MDAVSYDYGTAGWNSAVTTEQWAQIKSYQADFNIRLVRINEYPGATTGTTAKTGTPTTVSLTDLSFFPTANLKANAAVSLTGLYAVPASITDATLTKEVAQFSDGSTAAVINTADGVEVWAWYMAWDPSWSLTCAYLQHAHIHWMTRGIFQGKRKIHLSTQIDDIQLSTEMYYPTTYGDLKISIADLEAHIDWQNNINARMPSGSDYWLELGHNGNGDFIDATGTDASASVCDPNEAVDYDQDVEAPHEWVKPIGSGEDLWPSSWTEYPWTLTCAKRDTFASWFLDANNLNQFGHISHTFSHMNLNNATYADAKREIQFNQAWLKQLGIDKATRYSDNGIIPPAITGLYNGDALQAWVENGIVQVVGDNTRPQTRNTGHPYWPYITSKATNGYTTV
;
A
#
# COMPACT_ATOMS: atom_id res chain seq x y z
N MET A 1 15.14 -15.46 27.13
CA MET A 1 13.79 -15.34 27.71
C MET A 1 12.99 -14.53 26.75
N ASP A 2 11.71 -14.87 26.60
CA ASP A 2 10.59 -14.20 27.27
C ASP A 2 9.37 -15.10 27.48
N ALA A 3 8.81 -14.97 28.69
CA ALA A 3 7.53 -15.48 29.16
C ALA A 3 6.95 -14.42 30.12
N VAL A 4 6.96 -13.16 29.69
CA VAL A 4 6.76 -11.97 30.55
C VAL A 4 7.79 -11.97 31.70
N SER A 5 9.07 -12.12 31.37
CA SER A 5 10.15 -12.31 32.36
C SER A 5 10.80 -10.99 32.78
N TYR A 6 11.20 -10.88 34.04
CA TYR A 6 11.92 -9.75 34.60
C TYR A 6 13.12 -10.24 35.42
N ASP A 7 14.15 -9.40 35.54
CA ASP A 7 15.26 -9.62 36.46
C ASP A 7 14.83 -9.22 37.88
N TYR A 8 14.70 -10.22 38.76
CA TYR A 8 14.38 -10.03 40.17
C TYR A 8 15.65 -9.95 41.05
N GLY A 9 16.80 -9.62 40.46
CA GLY A 9 18.07 -9.44 41.15
C GLY A 9 18.69 -10.78 41.56
N THR A 10 18.81 -11.06 42.85
CA THR A 10 19.43 -12.31 43.34
C THR A 10 18.62 -13.55 43.01
N ALA A 11 17.30 -13.41 42.80
CA ALA A 11 16.45 -14.49 42.28
C ALA A 11 16.67 -14.74 40.78
N GLY A 12 17.44 -13.89 40.13
CA GLY A 12 17.67 -13.90 38.69
C GLY A 12 16.39 -13.60 37.92
N TRP A 13 16.41 -14.01 36.65
CA TRP A 13 15.30 -13.78 35.78
C TRP A 13 14.18 -14.81 35.95
N ASN A 14 12.95 -14.32 36.15
CA ASN A 14 11.76 -15.16 36.32
C ASN A 14 10.55 -14.55 35.63
N SER A 15 9.57 -15.39 35.28
CA SER A 15 8.28 -14.92 34.78
C SER A 15 7.55 -14.08 35.84
N ALA A 16 6.92 -12.99 35.44
CA ALA A 16 5.95 -12.26 36.27
C ALA A 16 4.62 -13.02 36.42
N VAL A 17 4.36 -14.00 35.55
CA VAL A 17 3.23 -14.93 35.70
C VAL A 17 3.64 -16.00 36.71
N THR A 18 2.89 -16.13 37.81
CA THR A 18 3.25 -17.05 38.89
C THR A 18 3.10 -18.51 38.46
N THR A 19 3.70 -19.42 39.22
CA THR A 19 3.56 -20.87 38.99
C THR A 19 2.09 -21.32 38.97
N GLU A 20 1.27 -20.79 39.87
CA GLU A 20 -0.17 -21.10 39.94
C GLU A 20 -0.92 -20.58 38.70
N GLN A 21 -0.57 -19.38 38.22
CA GLN A 21 -1.17 -18.82 37.01
C GLN A 21 -0.77 -19.61 35.76
N TRP A 22 0.49 -20.04 35.65
CA TRP A 22 0.92 -20.95 34.58
C TRP A 22 0.20 -22.30 34.64
N ALA A 23 -0.04 -22.84 35.83
CA ALA A 23 -0.81 -24.06 36.01
C ALA A 23 -2.28 -23.90 35.57
N GLN A 24 -2.89 -22.72 35.82
CA GLN A 24 -4.22 -22.39 35.32
C GLN A 24 -4.27 -22.32 33.79
N ILE A 25 -3.28 -21.67 33.15
CA ILE A 25 -3.17 -21.63 31.68
C ILE A 25 -3.04 -23.05 31.12
N LYS A 26 -2.16 -23.88 31.69
CA LYS A 26 -1.99 -25.28 31.26
C LYS A 26 -3.28 -26.10 31.43
N SER A 27 -4.00 -25.90 32.52
CA SER A 27 -5.29 -26.58 32.76
C SER A 27 -6.31 -26.17 31.71
N TYR A 28 -6.41 -24.87 31.39
CA TYR A 28 -7.28 -24.37 30.32
C TYR A 28 -6.93 -24.98 28.95
N GLN A 29 -5.64 -25.12 28.63
CA GLN A 29 -5.21 -25.80 27.42
C GLN A 29 -5.68 -27.27 27.38
N ALA A 30 -5.52 -28.00 28.48
CA ALA A 30 -5.89 -29.42 28.57
C ALA A 30 -7.41 -29.64 28.53
N ASP A 31 -8.17 -28.84 29.29
CA ASP A 31 -9.63 -28.97 29.42
C ASP A 31 -10.36 -28.61 28.12
N PHE A 32 -9.83 -27.66 27.35
CA PHE A 32 -10.49 -27.10 26.17
C PHE A 32 -9.73 -27.34 24.85
N ASN A 33 -8.64 -28.12 24.88
CA ASN A 33 -7.78 -28.41 23.73
C ASN A 33 -7.27 -27.13 23.01
N ILE A 34 -6.83 -26.16 23.82
CA ILE A 34 -6.34 -24.86 23.34
C ILE A 34 -4.82 -24.89 23.15
N ARG A 35 -4.37 -24.37 22.01
CA ARG A 35 -2.95 -24.20 21.66
C ARG A 35 -2.39 -22.91 22.25
N LEU A 36 -1.13 -22.93 22.66
CA LEU A 36 -0.40 -21.76 23.14
C LEU A 36 0.78 -21.45 22.22
N VAL A 37 0.99 -20.18 21.89
CA VAL A 37 2.19 -19.70 21.19
C VAL A 37 3.02 -18.84 22.14
N ARG A 38 4.32 -19.10 22.21
CA ARG A 38 5.32 -18.32 22.93
C ARG A 38 6.30 -17.72 21.91
N ILE A 39 6.31 -16.40 21.79
CA ILE A 39 7.24 -15.66 20.94
C ILE A 39 8.37 -15.08 21.80
N ASN A 40 9.53 -14.87 21.18
CA ASN A 40 10.74 -14.39 21.86
C ASN A 40 11.20 -15.28 23.03
N GLU A 41 10.97 -16.59 23.01
CA GLU A 41 11.21 -17.48 24.15
C GLU A 41 12.71 -17.83 24.34
N TYR A 42 13.13 -18.20 25.57
CA TYR A 42 14.42 -18.88 25.76
C TYR A 42 14.28 -20.40 25.56
N PRO A 43 15.19 -21.07 24.84
CA PRO A 43 15.20 -22.52 24.79
C PRO A 43 15.37 -23.13 26.19
N GLY A 44 14.43 -23.99 26.60
CA GLY A 44 14.49 -24.63 27.91
C GLY A 44 13.65 -25.89 28.02
N ALA A 45 13.69 -26.52 29.20
CA ALA A 45 13.01 -27.78 29.47
C ALA A 45 11.49 -27.71 29.24
N THR A 46 10.87 -26.54 29.50
CA THR A 46 9.41 -26.34 29.28
C THR A 46 8.99 -26.43 27.82
N THR A 47 9.92 -26.35 26.88
CA THR A 47 9.69 -26.52 25.44
C THR A 47 10.45 -27.71 24.86
N GLY A 48 11.03 -28.58 25.71
CA GLY A 48 11.80 -29.75 25.29
C GLY A 48 13.09 -29.43 24.53
N THR A 49 13.74 -28.33 24.92
CA THR A 49 14.95 -27.81 24.24
C THR A 49 16.03 -27.36 25.22
N THR A 50 17.24 -27.19 24.73
CA THR A 50 18.33 -26.50 25.43
C THR A 50 18.97 -25.47 24.50
N ALA A 51 19.49 -24.38 25.08
CA ALA A 51 20.19 -23.36 24.32
C ALA A 51 21.55 -23.88 23.83
N LYS A 52 21.98 -23.37 22.68
CA LYS A 52 23.30 -23.58 22.08
C LYS A 52 23.96 -22.26 21.75
N THR A 53 25.26 -22.30 21.58
CA THR A 53 26.03 -21.20 21.00
C THR A 53 25.85 -21.20 19.48
N GLY A 54 25.62 -20.03 18.90
CA GLY A 54 25.59 -19.83 17.45
C GLY A 54 25.28 -18.38 17.13
N THR A 55 25.55 -17.98 15.90
CA THR A 55 25.33 -16.61 15.40
C THR A 55 24.62 -16.69 14.04
N PRO A 56 23.36 -17.17 14.02
CA PRO A 56 22.66 -17.37 12.77
C PRO A 56 22.32 -16.03 12.12
N THR A 57 22.31 -16.03 10.79
CA THR A 57 22.02 -14.83 9.99
C THR A 57 20.68 -14.93 9.28
N THR A 58 20.14 -16.14 9.12
CA THR A 58 18.81 -16.38 8.56
C THR A 58 18.04 -17.45 9.34
N VAL A 59 16.74 -17.49 9.12
CA VAL A 59 15.81 -18.50 9.62
C VAL A 59 14.92 -19.00 8.47
N SER A 60 14.52 -20.26 8.51
CA SER A 60 13.60 -20.85 7.54
C SER A 60 12.62 -21.81 8.21
N LEU A 61 11.40 -21.91 7.68
CA LEU A 61 10.42 -22.90 8.11
C LEU A 61 10.75 -24.25 7.47
N THR A 62 10.97 -25.28 8.27
CA THR A 62 11.44 -26.60 7.81
C THR A 62 10.33 -27.63 7.72
N ASP A 63 9.28 -27.51 8.52
CA ASP A 63 8.10 -28.38 8.48
C ASP A 63 6.80 -27.56 8.51
N LEU A 64 6.05 -27.62 7.42
CA LEU A 64 4.78 -26.90 7.25
C LEU A 64 3.55 -27.77 7.54
N SER A 65 3.73 -29.07 7.81
CA SER A 65 2.64 -30.03 7.93
C SER A 65 1.67 -29.71 9.08
N PHE A 66 2.14 -28.96 10.08
CA PHE A 66 1.35 -28.53 11.24
C PHE A 66 0.42 -27.32 10.96
N PHE A 67 0.64 -26.59 9.87
CA PHE A 67 -0.10 -25.37 9.51
C PHE A 67 -0.25 -25.25 7.99
N PRO A 68 -0.81 -26.28 7.31
CA PRO A 68 -0.86 -26.35 5.85
C PRO A 68 -1.68 -25.22 5.23
N THR A 69 -2.66 -24.68 5.96
CA THR A 69 -3.50 -23.56 5.51
C THR A 69 -2.75 -22.23 5.47
N ALA A 70 -1.56 -22.14 6.07
CA ALA A 70 -0.72 -20.95 6.01
C ALA A 70 -0.20 -20.67 4.59
N ASN A 71 -0.15 -21.68 3.71
CA ASN A 71 0.35 -21.54 2.34
C ASN A 71 1.74 -20.89 2.25
N LEU A 72 2.62 -21.25 3.18
CA LEU A 72 4.01 -20.78 3.24
C LEU A 72 4.92 -21.67 2.40
N LYS A 73 6.14 -21.22 2.11
CA LYS A 73 7.14 -21.99 1.38
C LYS A 73 8.17 -22.56 2.35
N ALA A 74 8.36 -23.87 2.30
CA ALA A 74 9.36 -24.55 3.13
C ALA A 74 10.77 -24.14 2.67
N ASN A 75 11.69 -24.08 3.63
CA ASN A 75 13.12 -23.81 3.42
C ASN A 75 13.43 -22.47 2.71
N ALA A 76 12.48 -21.54 2.67
CA ALA A 76 12.74 -20.17 2.26
C ALA A 76 13.44 -19.43 3.41
N ALA A 77 14.74 -19.15 3.24
CA ALA A 77 15.53 -18.43 4.22
C ALA A 77 15.20 -16.92 4.21
N VAL A 78 14.93 -16.37 5.39
CA VAL A 78 14.67 -14.94 5.60
C VAL A 78 15.64 -14.36 6.63
N SER A 79 15.99 -13.08 6.48
CA SER A 79 17.06 -12.43 7.24
C SER A 79 16.73 -12.26 8.72
N LEU A 80 17.74 -12.40 9.60
CA LEU A 80 17.65 -12.06 11.02
C LEU A 80 18.28 -10.70 11.33
N THR A 81 18.55 -9.85 10.33
CA THR A 81 19.09 -8.50 10.58
C THR A 81 18.25 -7.74 11.61
N GLY A 82 18.89 -7.30 12.70
CA GLY A 82 18.23 -6.59 13.80
C GLY A 82 17.47 -7.47 14.80
N LEU A 83 17.35 -8.78 14.56
CA LEU A 83 16.63 -9.72 15.42
C LEU A 83 17.63 -10.56 16.23
N TYR A 84 17.55 -10.45 17.55
CA TYR A 84 18.32 -11.34 18.42
C TYR A 84 17.79 -12.79 18.28
N ALA A 85 18.69 -13.77 18.26
CA ALA A 85 18.34 -15.18 18.11
C ALA A 85 19.09 -16.01 19.15
N VAL A 86 18.44 -17.06 19.66
CA VAL A 86 19.02 -18.01 20.60
C VAL A 86 18.95 -19.41 19.98
N PRO A 87 20.01 -19.85 19.29
CA PRO A 87 20.16 -21.21 18.78
C PRO A 87 19.74 -22.27 19.81
N ALA A 88 18.93 -23.22 19.39
CA ALA A 88 18.45 -24.29 20.26
C ALA A 88 18.81 -25.69 19.75
N SER A 89 18.65 -26.67 20.62
CA SER A 89 18.55 -28.06 20.23
C SER A 89 17.49 -28.79 21.02
N ILE A 90 16.78 -29.66 20.33
CA ILE A 90 15.75 -30.52 20.91
C ILE A 90 16.42 -31.55 21.81
N THR A 91 15.94 -31.66 23.05
CA THR A 91 16.40 -32.64 24.03
C THR A 91 15.50 -33.87 24.09
N ASP A 92 14.25 -33.76 23.66
CA ASP A 92 13.31 -34.87 23.53
C ASP A 92 12.50 -34.78 22.23
N ALA A 93 12.93 -35.55 21.22
CA ALA A 93 12.30 -35.60 19.91
C ALA A 93 10.97 -36.38 19.89
N THR A 94 10.61 -37.07 20.98
CA THR A 94 9.32 -37.77 21.09
C THR A 94 8.19 -36.79 21.39
N LEU A 95 8.46 -35.78 22.21
CA LEU A 95 7.49 -34.75 22.61
C LEU A 95 7.67 -33.43 21.84
N THR A 96 8.82 -33.20 21.21
CA THR A 96 9.16 -31.90 20.58
C THR A 96 9.55 -32.08 19.13
N LYS A 97 8.93 -31.30 18.25
CA LYS A 97 9.18 -31.29 16.81
C LYS A 97 9.69 -29.93 16.37
N GLU A 98 10.78 -29.92 15.59
CA GLU A 98 11.28 -28.70 14.94
C GLU A 98 10.32 -28.28 13.82
N VAL A 99 10.04 -26.98 13.73
CA VAL A 99 9.24 -26.39 12.64
C VAL A 99 9.96 -25.25 11.92
N ALA A 100 11.02 -24.71 12.52
CA ALA A 100 11.91 -23.76 11.89
C ALA A 100 13.36 -23.98 12.32
N GLN A 101 14.29 -23.68 11.42
CA GLN A 101 15.72 -23.85 11.61
C GLN A 101 16.47 -22.57 11.25
N PHE A 102 17.53 -22.30 12.01
CA PHE A 102 18.47 -21.23 11.75
C PHE A 102 19.53 -21.64 10.72
N SER A 103 20.21 -20.65 10.13
CA SER A 103 21.23 -20.87 9.08
C SER A 103 22.43 -21.72 9.49
N ASP A 104 22.70 -21.83 10.80
CA ASP A 104 23.77 -22.66 11.36
C ASP A 104 23.32 -24.10 11.67
N GLY A 105 22.09 -24.47 11.29
CA GLY A 105 21.50 -25.79 11.51
C GLY A 105 20.89 -25.99 12.90
N SER A 106 20.90 -24.95 13.75
CA SER A 106 20.24 -25.01 15.06
C SER A 106 18.74 -24.76 14.98
N THR A 107 17.99 -25.25 15.96
CA THR A 107 16.53 -25.10 16.00
C THR A 107 16.14 -23.65 16.29
N ALA A 108 15.24 -23.10 15.48
CA ALA A 108 14.70 -21.74 15.63
C ALA A 108 13.29 -21.70 16.21
N ALA A 109 12.48 -22.73 15.94
CA ALA A 109 11.17 -22.90 16.54
C ALA A 109 10.76 -24.36 16.65
N VAL A 110 9.94 -24.65 17.64
CA VAL A 110 9.40 -25.99 17.91
C VAL A 110 7.90 -25.96 18.16
N ILE A 111 7.27 -27.12 17.97
CA ILE A 111 6.02 -27.50 18.61
C ILE A 111 6.34 -28.58 19.65
N ASN A 112 6.03 -28.29 20.91
CA ASN A 112 6.07 -29.24 22.01
C ASN A 112 4.66 -29.76 22.30
N THR A 113 4.54 -31.08 22.45
CA THR A 113 3.31 -31.77 22.83
C THR A 113 3.61 -32.65 24.05
N ALA A 114 3.33 -32.13 25.23
CA ALA A 114 3.58 -32.81 26.50
C ALA A 114 2.35 -32.66 27.40
N ASP A 115 2.08 -33.67 28.24
CA ASP A 115 0.97 -33.65 29.21
C ASP A 115 -0.39 -33.24 28.61
N GLY A 116 -0.65 -33.64 27.36
CA GLY A 116 -1.92 -33.35 26.66
C GLY A 116 -2.08 -31.90 26.17
N VAL A 117 -1.05 -31.05 26.27
CA VAL A 117 -1.08 -29.66 25.78
C VAL A 117 -0.10 -29.44 24.63
N GLU A 118 -0.44 -28.48 23.77
CA GLU A 118 0.34 -28.12 22.58
C GLU A 118 0.91 -26.69 22.72
N VAL A 119 2.24 -26.54 22.59
CA VAL A 119 2.93 -25.25 22.70
C VAL A 119 3.86 -25.02 21.51
N TRP A 120 3.68 -23.91 20.80
CA TRP A 120 4.64 -23.41 19.82
C TRP A 120 5.62 -22.46 20.51
N ALA A 121 6.93 -22.58 20.27
CA ALA A 121 7.93 -21.64 20.77
C ALA A 121 8.87 -21.14 19.67
N TRP A 122 9.10 -19.82 19.61
CA TRP A 122 10.11 -19.16 18.77
C TRP A 122 11.30 -18.71 19.61
N TYR A 123 12.52 -18.99 19.17
CA TYR A 123 13.76 -18.63 19.87
C TYR A 123 14.47 -17.42 19.24
N MET A 124 13.69 -16.42 18.88
CA MET A 124 14.17 -15.17 18.29
C MET A 124 13.27 -14.00 18.71
N ALA A 125 13.87 -12.81 18.75
CA ALA A 125 13.16 -11.55 18.91
C ALA A 125 12.04 -11.41 17.88
N TRP A 126 10.99 -10.69 18.27
CA TRP A 126 9.78 -10.60 17.47
C TRP A 126 9.21 -9.19 17.44
N ASP A 127 9.21 -8.57 16.26
CA ASP A 127 8.58 -7.27 16.05
C ASP A 127 8.18 -7.07 14.57
N PRO A 128 6.91 -7.35 14.21
CA PRO A 128 6.44 -7.21 12.84
C PRO A 128 6.24 -5.75 12.39
N SER A 129 6.45 -4.75 13.26
CA SER A 129 6.29 -3.33 12.88
C SER A 129 7.39 -2.83 11.94
N TRP A 130 8.58 -3.42 12.01
CA TRP A 130 9.71 -3.10 11.14
C TRP A 130 10.33 -4.34 10.49
N SER A 131 10.19 -5.52 11.09
CA SER A 131 10.80 -6.75 10.57
C SER A 131 9.86 -7.47 9.60
N LEU A 132 10.23 -7.45 8.31
CA LEU A 132 9.58 -8.27 7.29
C LEU A 132 9.68 -9.77 7.62
N THR A 133 10.74 -10.20 8.30
CA THR A 133 10.89 -11.58 8.77
C THR A 133 9.80 -11.94 9.79
N CYS A 134 9.54 -11.09 10.79
CA CYS A 134 8.46 -11.34 11.75
C CYS A 134 7.09 -11.27 11.08
N ALA A 135 6.88 -10.30 10.17
CA ALA A 135 5.64 -10.18 9.40
C ALA A 135 5.37 -11.40 8.51
N TYR A 136 6.40 -12.04 7.96
CA TYR A 136 6.31 -13.29 7.22
C TYR A 136 6.05 -14.49 8.13
N LEU A 137 6.86 -14.67 9.18
CA LEU A 137 6.82 -15.88 10.01
C LEU A 137 5.57 -15.96 10.90
N GLN A 138 4.93 -14.84 11.24
CA GLN A 138 3.71 -14.85 12.07
C GLN A 138 2.57 -15.65 11.46
N HIS A 139 2.52 -15.73 10.13
CA HIS A 139 1.53 -16.53 9.43
C HIS A 139 1.59 -18.02 9.83
N ALA A 140 2.77 -18.55 10.18
CA ALA A 140 2.91 -19.95 10.57
C ALA A 140 2.18 -20.22 11.89
N HIS A 141 2.54 -19.50 12.95
CA HIS A 141 1.98 -19.76 14.27
C HIS A 141 0.53 -19.28 14.41
N ILE A 142 0.09 -18.26 13.68
CA ILE A 142 -1.33 -17.83 13.66
C ILE A 142 -2.20 -18.94 13.06
N HIS A 143 -1.81 -19.50 11.91
CA HIS A 143 -2.55 -20.60 11.29
C HIS A 143 -2.50 -21.88 12.12
N TRP A 144 -1.38 -22.17 12.77
CA TRP A 144 -1.27 -23.29 13.69
C TRP A 144 -2.20 -23.11 14.91
N MET A 145 -2.12 -21.96 15.59
CA MET A 145 -2.88 -21.67 16.81
C MET A 145 -4.39 -21.70 16.57
N THR A 146 -4.84 -21.15 15.44
CA THR A 146 -6.26 -21.10 15.03
C THR A 146 -6.73 -22.36 14.31
N ARG A 147 -5.83 -23.32 14.05
CA ARG A 147 -6.10 -24.50 13.21
C ARG A 147 -6.64 -24.12 11.82
N GLY A 148 -6.29 -22.93 11.33
CA GLY A 148 -6.76 -22.38 10.07
C GLY A 148 -8.20 -21.85 10.08
N ILE A 149 -8.87 -21.79 11.24
CA ILE A 149 -10.24 -21.32 11.38
C ILE A 149 -10.25 -20.08 12.27
N PHE A 150 -10.54 -18.93 11.67
CA PHE A 150 -10.61 -17.65 12.38
C PHE A 150 -11.61 -16.72 11.70
N GLN A 151 -12.20 -15.80 12.47
CA GLN A 151 -13.03 -14.74 11.92
C GLN A 151 -12.12 -13.65 11.36
N GLY A 152 -11.80 -13.73 10.08
CA GLY A 152 -10.92 -12.76 9.42
C GLY A 152 -10.74 -13.03 7.94
N LYS A 153 -9.84 -12.25 7.33
CA LYS A 153 -9.51 -12.33 5.91
C LYS A 153 -8.01 -12.15 5.72
N ARG A 154 -7.41 -12.99 4.88
CA ARG A 154 -6.01 -12.84 4.44
C ARG A 154 -5.99 -12.57 2.94
N LYS A 155 -5.71 -11.33 2.56
CA LYS A 155 -5.61 -10.89 1.17
C LYS A 155 -4.46 -9.89 1.03
N ILE A 156 -3.72 -10.01 -0.06
CA ILE A 156 -2.69 -9.04 -0.45
C ILE A 156 -3.24 -8.30 -1.67
N HIS A 157 -3.23 -6.97 -1.59
CA HIS A 157 -3.49 -6.11 -2.73
C HIS A 157 -2.15 -5.49 -3.14
N LEU A 158 -1.80 -5.63 -4.42
CA LEU A 158 -0.65 -4.96 -5.02
C LEU A 158 -1.19 -3.98 -6.06
N SER A 159 -1.54 -2.78 -5.60
CA SER A 159 -2.08 -1.70 -6.42
C SER A 159 -0.95 -0.71 -6.74
N THR A 160 -0.68 -0.51 -8.02
CA THR A 160 0.42 0.31 -8.52
C THR A 160 -0.16 1.40 -9.41
N GLN A 161 -0.29 2.59 -8.83
CA GLN A 161 -0.76 3.79 -9.51
C GLN A 161 0.40 4.52 -10.17
N ILE A 162 0.18 5.01 -11.38
CA ILE A 162 1.11 5.82 -12.16
C ILE A 162 0.45 7.18 -12.38
N ASP A 163 1.00 8.20 -11.74
CA ASP A 163 0.52 9.58 -11.82
C ASP A 163 1.04 10.25 -13.11
N ASP A 164 0.57 11.47 -13.36
CA ASP A 164 1.04 12.37 -14.43
C ASP A 164 0.93 11.84 -15.86
N ILE A 165 0.03 10.89 -16.12
CA ILE A 165 -0.19 10.40 -17.48
C ILE A 165 -0.75 11.55 -18.33
N GLN A 166 -0.27 11.65 -19.58
CA GLN A 166 -0.39 12.78 -20.52
C GLN A 166 0.54 13.97 -20.29
N LEU A 167 1.14 14.14 -19.10
CA LEU A 167 2.07 15.24 -18.83
C LEU A 167 3.50 14.88 -19.19
N SER A 168 4.32 15.92 -19.35
CA SER A 168 5.78 15.82 -19.31
C SER A 168 6.27 16.29 -17.95
N THR A 169 7.24 15.57 -17.36
CA THR A 169 7.81 15.92 -16.05
C THR A 169 9.31 16.19 -16.17
N GLU A 170 9.82 17.19 -15.46
CA GLU A 170 11.25 17.49 -15.43
C GLU A 170 12.05 16.33 -14.82
N MET A 171 13.08 15.87 -15.53
CA MET A 171 13.97 14.83 -15.05
C MET A 171 14.95 15.36 -14.00
N TYR A 172 14.89 14.82 -12.78
CA TYR A 172 15.85 15.16 -11.70
C TYR A 172 17.31 14.86 -12.09
N TYR A 173 17.56 13.73 -12.78
CA TYR A 173 18.89 13.37 -13.25
C TYR A 173 18.82 12.55 -14.56
N PRO A 174 19.68 12.82 -15.55
CA PRO A 174 20.62 13.94 -15.59
C PRO A 174 19.88 15.27 -15.83
N THR A 175 20.31 16.35 -15.15
CA THR A 175 19.68 17.68 -15.23
C THR A 175 19.73 18.30 -16.63
N THR A 176 20.46 17.69 -17.57
CA THR A 176 20.54 18.11 -18.98
C THR A 176 19.46 17.49 -19.86
N TYR A 177 18.65 16.57 -19.33
CA TYR A 177 17.62 15.89 -20.11
C TYR A 177 16.40 16.80 -20.37
N GLY A 178 16.02 17.61 -19.39
CA GLY A 178 14.78 18.41 -19.43
C GLY A 178 13.56 17.54 -19.15
N ASP A 179 12.43 17.89 -19.78
CA ASP A 179 11.16 17.21 -19.57
C ASP A 179 11.05 15.91 -20.36
N LEU A 180 10.44 14.91 -19.74
CA LEU A 180 10.13 13.62 -20.34
C LEU A 180 8.64 13.33 -20.23
N LYS A 181 8.02 12.98 -21.36
CA LYS A 181 6.69 12.35 -21.43
C LYS A 181 6.86 10.90 -21.86
N ILE A 182 6.15 10.00 -21.19
CA ILE A 182 6.11 8.57 -21.55
C ILE A 182 5.60 8.39 -22.99
N SER A 183 6.16 7.43 -23.73
CA SER A 183 5.76 7.14 -25.11
C SER A 183 4.77 5.97 -25.21
N ILE A 184 4.14 5.80 -26.37
CA ILE A 184 3.32 4.62 -26.68
C ILE A 184 4.14 3.33 -26.58
N ALA A 185 5.39 3.33 -27.05
CA ALA A 185 6.25 2.16 -27.00
C ALA A 185 6.56 1.73 -25.55
N ASP A 186 6.64 2.69 -24.61
CA ASP A 186 6.80 2.41 -23.19
C ASP A 186 5.55 1.76 -22.59
N LEU A 187 4.35 2.22 -22.98
CA LEU A 187 3.10 1.56 -22.57
C LEU A 187 3.00 0.13 -23.09
N GLU A 188 3.37 -0.12 -24.35
CA GLU A 188 3.43 -1.45 -24.94
C GLU A 188 4.42 -2.36 -24.20
N ALA A 189 5.61 -1.84 -23.85
CA ALA A 189 6.58 -2.57 -23.04
C ALA A 189 6.03 -2.91 -21.63
N HIS A 190 5.26 -2.00 -21.02
CA HIS A 190 4.59 -2.28 -19.75
C HIS A 190 3.51 -3.36 -19.89
N ILE A 191 2.77 -3.44 -21.00
CA ILE A 191 1.82 -4.53 -21.27
C ILE A 191 2.55 -5.87 -21.30
N ASP A 192 3.64 -5.98 -22.04
CA ASP A 192 4.46 -7.20 -22.11
C ASP A 192 4.99 -7.61 -20.73
N TRP A 193 5.45 -6.63 -19.95
CA TRP A 193 5.91 -6.87 -18.59
C TRP A 193 4.78 -7.31 -17.65
N GLN A 194 3.60 -6.70 -17.72
CA GLN A 194 2.42 -7.09 -16.93
C GLN A 194 2.02 -8.54 -17.22
N ASN A 195 2.00 -8.93 -18.49
CA ASN A 195 1.74 -10.32 -18.89
C ASN A 195 2.80 -11.27 -18.32
N ASN A 196 4.08 -10.88 -18.40
CA ASN A 196 5.18 -11.68 -17.87
C ASN A 196 5.13 -11.85 -16.35
N ILE A 197 4.84 -10.80 -15.58
CA ILE A 197 4.79 -10.89 -14.11
C ILE A 197 3.57 -11.70 -13.66
N ASN A 198 2.39 -11.51 -14.27
CA ASN A 198 1.19 -12.30 -13.97
C ASN A 198 1.43 -13.80 -14.16
N ALA A 199 2.15 -14.20 -15.22
CA ALA A 199 2.51 -15.60 -15.47
C ALA A 199 3.43 -16.21 -14.39
N ARG A 200 4.10 -15.38 -13.58
CA ARG A 200 5.00 -15.81 -12.50
C ARG A 200 4.40 -15.69 -11.10
N MET A 201 3.24 -15.04 -10.96
CA MET A 201 2.56 -14.91 -9.69
C MET A 201 1.84 -16.22 -9.29
N PRO A 202 1.52 -16.42 -8.00
CA PRO A 202 0.71 -17.55 -7.57
C PRO A 202 -0.64 -17.63 -8.29
N SER A 203 -1.18 -18.84 -8.42
CA SER A 203 -2.50 -19.05 -9.01
C SER A 203 -3.57 -18.24 -8.27
N GLY A 204 -4.44 -17.57 -9.03
CA GLY A 204 -5.47 -16.67 -8.51
C GLY A 204 -5.02 -15.21 -8.38
N SER A 205 -3.76 -14.88 -8.69
CA SER A 205 -3.32 -13.50 -8.86
C SER A 205 -3.89 -12.86 -10.13
N ASP A 206 -4.14 -11.55 -10.04
CA ASP A 206 -4.52 -10.68 -11.15
C ASP A 206 -3.88 -9.32 -10.85
N TYR A 207 -2.89 -8.92 -11.67
CA TYR A 207 -2.12 -7.70 -11.50
C TYR A 207 -2.22 -6.82 -12.74
N TRP A 208 -2.40 -5.51 -12.51
CA TRP A 208 -2.40 -4.47 -13.53
C TRP A 208 -1.94 -3.15 -12.91
N LEU A 209 -1.43 -2.26 -13.76
CA LEU A 209 -1.10 -0.87 -13.47
C LEU A 209 -2.37 -0.03 -13.61
N GLU A 210 -2.54 0.96 -12.73
CA GLU A 210 -3.63 1.95 -12.78
C GLU A 210 -3.06 3.32 -13.15
N LEU A 211 -3.61 3.94 -14.18
CA LEU A 211 -3.12 5.20 -14.76
C LEU A 211 -3.94 6.38 -14.26
N GLY A 212 -3.27 7.34 -13.63
CA GLY A 212 -3.80 8.64 -13.22
C GLY A 212 -3.63 9.66 -14.33
N HIS A 213 -4.74 10.12 -14.91
CA HIS A 213 -4.72 10.93 -16.13
C HIS A 213 -4.91 12.42 -15.90
N ASN A 214 -4.19 13.24 -16.69
CA ASN A 214 -4.30 14.70 -16.75
C ASN A 214 -4.67 15.17 -18.16
N GLY A 215 -5.96 15.42 -18.39
CA GLY A 215 -6.48 15.75 -19.72
C GLY A 215 -5.90 17.02 -20.35
N ASN A 216 -5.38 17.97 -19.57
CA ASN A 216 -4.73 19.15 -20.12
C ASN A 216 -3.48 18.81 -20.94
N GLY A 217 -2.78 17.73 -20.60
CA GLY A 217 -1.60 17.26 -21.31
C GLY A 217 -1.87 16.82 -22.75
N ASP A 218 -3.10 16.37 -23.05
CA ASP A 218 -3.57 16.15 -24.42
C ASP A 218 -3.59 17.49 -25.19
N PHE A 219 -4.17 18.53 -24.58
CA PHE A 219 -4.31 19.83 -25.25
C PHE A 219 -3.01 20.61 -25.37
N ILE A 220 -2.05 20.43 -24.46
CA ILE A 220 -0.69 20.96 -24.61
C ILE A 220 -0.09 20.44 -25.93
N ASP A 221 -0.18 19.14 -26.19
CA ASP A 221 0.36 18.53 -27.42
C ASP A 221 -0.51 18.83 -28.66
N ALA A 222 -1.83 18.77 -28.52
CA ALA A 222 -2.76 18.96 -29.63
C ALA A 222 -2.72 20.39 -30.21
N THR A 223 -2.49 21.38 -29.34
CA THR A 223 -2.48 22.82 -29.69
C THR A 223 -1.08 23.37 -29.97
N GLY A 224 -0.02 22.68 -29.57
CA GLY A 224 1.38 23.12 -29.72
C GLY A 224 1.97 23.16 -31.14
N THR A 225 1.15 23.04 -32.20
CA THR A 225 1.61 23.04 -33.61
C THR A 225 0.88 24.08 -34.45
N ASP A 226 1.52 24.68 -35.46
CA ASP A 226 0.87 25.69 -36.34
C ASP A 226 -0.41 25.20 -37.03
N ALA A 227 -0.54 23.88 -37.26
CA ALA A 227 -1.70 23.27 -37.89
C ALA A 227 -2.93 23.14 -36.96
N SER A 228 -2.79 23.47 -35.67
CA SER A 228 -3.83 23.32 -34.65
C SER A 228 -4.93 24.39 -34.74
N ALA A 229 -4.59 25.62 -35.17
CA ALA A 229 -5.50 26.78 -35.17
C ALA A 229 -6.77 26.62 -36.03
N SER A 230 -6.80 25.64 -36.94
CA SER A 230 -7.97 25.32 -37.78
C SER A 230 -8.78 24.11 -37.28
N VAL A 231 -8.33 23.47 -36.20
CA VAL A 231 -8.86 22.20 -35.68
C VAL A 231 -9.29 22.31 -34.21
N CYS A 232 -8.50 23.02 -33.40
CA CYS A 232 -8.75 23.27 -31.99
C CYS A 232 -9.35 24.66 -31.81
N ASP A 233 -10.49 24.72 -31.13
CA ASP A 233 -11.15 25.94 -30.71
C ASP A 233 -11.64 25.72 -29.26
N PRO A 234 -11.01 26.37 -28.27
CA PRO A 234 -9.87 27.28 -28.37
C PRO A 234 -8.58 26.56 -28.79
N ASN A 235 -7.64 27.31 -29.36
CA ASN A 235 -6.35 26.80 -29.81
C ASN A 235 -5.23 27.01 -28.77
N GLU A 236 -5.53 26.61 -27.54
CA GLU A 236 -4.62 26.70 -26.40
C GLU A 236 -5.06 25.65 -25.38
N ALA A 237 -4.11 25.21 -24.55
CA ALA A 237 -4.40 24.45 -23.33
C ALA A 237 -4.74 25.42 -22.19
N VAL A 238 -5.23 24.88 -21.07
CA VAL A 238 -5.31 25.68 -19.84
C VAL A 238 -3.89 25.94 -19.35
N ASP A 239 -3.57 27.20 -19.13
CA ASP A 239 -2.26 27.65 -18.65
C ASP A 239 -2.44 28.74 -17.57
N TYR A 240 -1.55 28.74 -16.59
CA TYR A 240 -1.55 29.66 -15.45
C TYR A 240 -0.20 29.64 -14.73
N ASP A 241 0.15 30.76 -14.08
CA ASP A 241 1.31 30.83 -13.21
C ASP A 241 0.94 30.43 -11.77
N GLN A 242 1.70 29.51 -11.18
CA GLN A 242 1.54 29.09 -9.79
C GLN A 242 2.84 29.33 -9.00
N ASP A 243 3.16 30.61 -8.78
CA ASP A 243 4.43 31.04 -8.18
C ASP A 243 4.55 30.78 -6.68
N VAL A 244 3.42 30.66 -5.97
CA VAL A 244 3.39 30.50 -4.52
C VAL A 244 2.45 29.37 -4.12
N GLU A 245 3.04 28.28 -3.68
CA GLU A 245 2.31 27.14 -3.15
C GLU A 245 2.18 27.23 -1.63
N ALA A 246 0.98 26.97 -1.11
CA ALA A 246 0.81 26.73 0.31
C ALA A 246 1.46 25.39 0.67
N PRO A 247 2.13 25.30 1.84
CA PRO A 247 2.76 24.05 2.25
C PRO A 247 1.71 22.97 2.46
N HIS A 248 2.15 21.71 2.36
CA HIS A 248 1.32 20.60 2.80
C HIS A 248 0.83 20.83 4.25
N GLU A 249 -0.37 20.33 4.55
CA GLU A 249 -1.03 20.32 5.86
C GLU A 249 -1.52 21.69 6.32
N TRP A 250 -1.33 22.73 5.49
CA TRP A 250 -1.93 24.02 5.72
C TRP A 250 -3.44 23.96 5.50
N VAL A 251 -4.19 24.29 6.55
CA VAL A 251 -5.65 24.37 6.49
C VAL A 251 -6.05 25.70 5.89
N LYS A 252 -6.53 25.68 4.65
CA LYS A 252 -6.95 26.88 3.93
C LYS A 252 -8.15 27.54 4.64
N PRO A 253 -8.13 28.86 4.89
CA PRO A 253 -9.33 29.60 5.27
C PRO A 253 -10.42 29.46 4.20
N ILE A 254 -11.60 28.95 4.58
CA ILE A 254 -12.73 28.75 3.67
C ILE A 254 -13.12 30.05 2.96
N GLY A 255 -13.26 30.00 1.64
CA GLY A 255 -13.62 31.13 0.80
C GLY A 255 -12.48 32.11 0.49
N SER A 256 -11.25 31.85 0.92
CA SER A 256 -10.06 32.62 0.49
C SER A 256 -9.48 32.09 -0.82
N GLY A 257 -8.35 32.67 -1.25
CA GLY A 257 -7.67 32.30 -2.50
C GLY A 257 -8.10 33.17 -3.67
N GLU A 258 -7.43 32.99 -4.79
CA GLU A 258 -7.70 33.65 -6.07
C GLU A 258 -7.72 32.59 -7.16
N ASP A 259 -8.63 32.73 -8.13
CA ASP A 259 -8.70 31.82 -9.27
C ASP A 259 -7.42 32.01 -10.11
N LEU A 260 -6.65 30.94 -10.33
CA LEU A 260 -5.49 30.94 -11.22
C LEU A 260 -5.89 30.60 -12.65
N TRP A 261 -6.87 29.70 -12.81
CA TRP A 261 -7.39 29.38 -14.13
C TRP A 261 -8.09 30.61 -14.75
N PRO A 262 -7.78 30.98 -16.00
CA PRO A 262 -8.44 32.08 -16.68
C PRO A 262 -9.96 31.99 -16.64
N SER A 263 -10.63 33.13 -16.45
CA SER A 263 -12.10 33.19 -16.30
C SER A 263 -12.89 32.75 -17.54
N SER A 264 -12.24 32.63 -18.70
CA SER A 264 -12.83 32.11 -19.94
C SER A 264 -13.15 30.60 -19.86
N TRP A 265 -12.39 29.83 -19.08
CA TRP A 265 -12.57 28.40 -18.92
C TRP A 265 -13.74 28.10 -17.98
N THR A 266 -14.96 28.10 -18.53
CA THR A 266 -16.20 27.85 -17.75
C THR A 266 -16.77 26.46 -17.98
N GLU A 267 -16.52 25.89 -19.16
CA GLU A 267 -16.87 24.53 -19.55
C GLU A 267 -15.78 23.95 -20.45
N TYR A 268 -15.70 22.62 -20.52
CA TYR A 268 -14.76 21.90 -21.38
C TYR A 268 -15.13 22.12 -22.87
N PRO A 269 -14.32 22.86 -23.66
CA PRO A 269 -14.73 23.33 -24.98
C PRO A 269 -14.20 22.47 -26.14
N TRP A 270 -13.10 21.73 -25.95
CA TRP A 270 -12.41 21.08 -27.07
C TRP A 270 -13.23 19.93 -27.68
N THR A 271 -13.14 19.83 -29.00
CA THR A 271 -13.78 18.74 -29.76
C THR A 271 -12.94 17.47 -29.74
N LEU A 272 -13.58 16.32 -29.95
CA LEU A 272 -12.87 15.05 -30.14
C LEU A 272 -11.88 15.09 -31.32
N THR A 273 -12.15 15.92 -32.33
CA THR A 273 -11.22 16.11 -33.45
C THR A 273 -9.94 16.81 -33.01
N CYS A 274 -10.02 17.77 -32.07
CA CYS A 274 -8.86 18.40 -31.46
C CYS A 274 -8.09 17.40 -30.57
N ALA A 275 -8.78 16.72 -29.64
CA ALA A 275 -8.17 15.72 -28.75
C ALA A 275 -7.47 14.58 -29.52
N LYS A 276 -8.00 14.20 -30.68
CA LYS A 276 -7.38 13.17 -31.55
C LYS A 276 -6.05 13.58 -32.19
N ARG A 277 -5.60 14.83 -32.00
CA ARG A 277 -4.31 15.28 -32.50
C ARG A 277 -3.16 14.77 -31.65
N ASP A 278 -3.34 14.61 -30.33
CA ASP A 278 -2.37 13.90 -29.50
C ASP A 278 -2.48 12.40 -29.80
N THR A 279 -1.42 11.85 -30.41
CA THR A 279 -1.35 10.42 -30.73
C THR A 279 -1.26 9.56 -29.48
N PHE A 280 -0.69 10.08 -28.39
CA PHE A 280 -0.61 9.40 -27.11
C PHE A 280 -1.98 9.29 -26.45
N ALA A 281 -2.72 10.39 -26.30
CA ALA A 281 -4.10 10.34 -25.82
C ALA A 281 -5.01 9.48 -26.71
N SER A 282 -4.85 9.58 -28.04
CA SER A 282 -5.61 8.79 -29.02
C SER A 282 -5.36 7.28 -28.92
N TRP A 283 -4.22 6.84 -28.39
CA TRP A 283 -3.91 5.42 -28.24
C TRP A 283 -4.92 4.68 -27.34
N PHE A 284 -5.51 5.39 -26.37
CA PHE A 284 -6.56 4.88 -25.48
C PHE A 284 -7.95 4.78 -26.13
N LEU A 285 -8.15 5.31 -27.34
CA LEU A 285 -9.41 5.12 -28.09
C LEU A 285 -9.60 3.68 -28.58
N ASP A 286 -8.52 2.90 -28.69
CA ASP A 286 -8.60 1.47 -28.97
C ASP A 286 -8.92 0.72 -27.67
N ALA A 287 -10.07 0.04 -27.65
CA ALA A 287 -10.50 -0.75 -26.51
C ALA A 287 -9.50 -1.86 -26.12
N ASN A 288 -8.71 -2.38 -27.06
CA ASN A 288 -7.69 -3.40 -26.75
C ASN A 288 -6.54 -2.82 -25.95
N ASN A 289 -6.19 -1.55 -26.18
CA ASN A 289 -5.13 -0.82 -25.47
C ASN A 289 -5.64 -0.31 -24.12
N LEU A 290 -6.82 0.34 -24.14
CA LEU A 290 -7.49 0.85 -22.95
C LEU A 290 -7.62 -0.24 -21.88
N ASN A 291 -8.14 -1.41 -22.23
CA ASN A 291 -8.42 -2.46 -21.26
C ASN A 291 -7.19 -3.24 -20.76
N GLN A 292 -5.97 -2.83 -21.14
CA GLN A 292 -4.74 -3.36 -20.53
C GLN A 292 -4.45 -2.74 -19.15
N PHE A 293 -5.09 -1.62 -18.81
CA PHE A 293 -4.82 -0.83 -17.62
C PHE A 293 -6.08 -0.58 -16.79
N GLY A 294 -5.88 -0.12 -15.55
CA GLY A 294 -6.88 0.60 -14.78
C GLY A 294 -6.77 2.11 -15.03
N HIS A 295 -7.84 2.85 -14.79
CA HIS A 295 -7.88 4.29 -15.07
C HIS A 295 -8.54 5.07 -13.94
N ILE A 296 -7.94 6.21 -13.58
CA ILE A 296 -8.44 7.15 -12.59
C ILE A 296 -8.09 8.57 -13.01
N SER A 297 -8.87 9.55 -12.55
CA SER A 297 -8.55 10.97 -12.75
C SER A 297 -7.40 11.40 -11.84
N HIS A 298 -6.47 12.19 -12.37
CA HIS A 298 -5.43 12.87 -11.62
C HIS A 298 -5.58 14.41 -11.69
N THR A 299 -6.82 14.90 -11.78
CA THR A 299 -7.19 16.30 -12.12
C THR A 299 -6.84 16.67 -13.56
N PHE A 300 -7.29 17.82 -14.05
CA PHE A 300 -7.18 18.16 -15.47
C PHE A 300 -5.79 18.69 -15.81
N SER A 301 -5.35 19.76 -15.15
CA SER A 301 -4.06 20.42 -15.43
C SER A 301 -3.02 20.25 -14.33
N HIS A 302 -3.29 19.39 -13.33
CA HIS A 302 -2.37 19.13 -12.22
C HIS A 302 -2.09 20.40 -11.39
N MET A 303 -3.09 21.27 -11.21
CA MET A 303 -2.96 22.43 -10.33
C MET A 303 -2.77 22.02 -8.88
N ASN A 304 -1.84 22.65 -8.15
CA ASN A 304 -1.74 22.48 -6.71
C ASN A 304 -2.99 23.04 -6.02
N LEU A 305 -3.67 22.21 -5.24
CA LEU A 305 -4.97 22.51 -4.65
C LEU A 305 -4.91 22.98 -3.18
N ASN A 306 -3.73 23.18 -2.59
CA ASN A 306 -3.64 23.60 -1.19
C ASN A 306 -4.26 24.98 -0.93
N ASN A 307 -4.09 25.93 -1.86
CA ASN A 307 -4.68 27.28 -1.77
C ASN A 307 -5.66 27.62 -2.91
N ALA A 308 -5.97 26.64 -3.77
CA ALA A 308 -6.91 26.83 -4.87
C ALA A 308 -8.32 27.21 -4.38
N THR A 309 -9.06 27.97 -5.18
CA THR A 309 -10.45 28.30 -4.91
C THR A 309 -11.36 27.09 -5.17
N TYR A 310 -12.62 27.19 -4.71
CA TYR A 310 -13.65 26.22 -5.10
C TYR A 310 -13.83 26.15 -6.62
N ALA A 311 -13.77 27.30 -7.31
CA ALA A 311 -13.99 27.37 -8.76
C ALA A 311 -12.90 26.63 -9.54
N ASP A 312 -11.63 26.82 -9.18
CA ASP A 312 -10.52 26.09 -9.79
C ASP A 312 -10.59 24.61 -9.49
N ALA A 313 -10.73 24.23 -8.23
CA ALA A 313 -10.83 22.82 -7.84
C ALA A 313 -12.02 22.12 -8.51
N LYS A 314 -13.13 22.83 -8.74
CA LYS A 314 -14.28 22.31 -9.49
C LYS A 314 -13.94 22.09 -10.96
N ARG A 315 -13.28 23.06 -11.61
CA ARG A 315 -12.90 22.97 -13.02
C ARG A 315 -11.90 21.83 -13.26
N GLU A 316 -10.93 21.66 -12.37
CA GLU A 316 -10.00 20.53 -12.38
C GLU A 316 -10.68 19.16 -12.45
N ILE A 317 -11.79 18.98 -11.73
CA ILE A 317 -12.55 17.73 -11.75
C ILE A 317 -13.44 17.65 -13.01
N GLN A 318 -14.22 18.70 -13.27
CA GLN A 318 -15.23 18.68 -14.33
C GLN A 318 -14.59 18.55 -15.73
N PHE A 319 -13.50 19.27 -15.98
CA PHE A 319 -12.81 19.20 -17.26
C PHE A 319 -12.19 17.83 -17.47
N ASN A 320 -11.58 17.25 -16.44
CA ASN A 320 -10.99 15.92 -16.58
C ASN A 320 -12.04 14.82 -16.76
N GLN A 321 -13.16 14.89 -16.05
CA GLN A 321 -14.29 13.98 -16.27
C GLN A 321 -14.86 14.11 -17.70
N ALA A 322 -14.98 15.33 -18.22
CA ALA A 322 -15.46 15.57 -19.57
C ALA A 322 -14.49 15.01 -20.63
N TRP A 323 -13.19 15.24 -20.46
CA TRP A 323 -12.14 14.71 -21.33
C TRP A 323 -12.08 13.18 -21.30
N LEU A 324 -12.04 12.56 -20.11
CA LEU A 324 -12.04 11.10 -19.93
C LEU A 324 -13.24 10.46 -20.64
N LYS A 325 -14.41 11.10 -20.54
CA LYS A 325 -15.63 10.67 -21.23
C LYS A 325 -15.56 10.88 -22.74
N GLN A 326 -14.98 11.99 -23.21
CA GLN A 326 -14.82 12.28 -24.63
C GLN A 326 -13.91 11.24 -25.32
N LEU A 327 -12.82 10.83 -24.66
CA LEU A 327 -11.93 9.76 -25.15
C LEU A 327 -12.43 8.34 -24.85
N GLY A 328 -13.55 8.19 -24.13
CA GLY A 328 -14.11 6.88 -23.77
C GLY A 328 -13.28 6.11 -22.73
N ILE A 329 -12.33 6.77 -22.06
CA ILE A 329 -11.52 6.18 -20.98
C ILE A 329 -12.42 5.78 -19.80
N ASP A 330 -13.49 6.55 -19.55
CA ASP A 330 -14.53 6.24 -18.56
C ASP A 330 -15.33 4.95 -18.86
N LYS A 331 -15.10 4.31 -20.02
CA LYS A 331 -15.69 3.03 -20.42
C LYS A 331 -14.74 1.85 -20.27
N ALA A 332 -13.54 2.05 -19.74
CA ALA A 332 -12.62 0.96 -19.47
C ALA A 332 -13.25 -0.06 -18.50
N THR A 333 -12.84 -1.32 -18.63
CA THR A 333 -13.26 -2.41 -17.73
C THR A 333 -12.88 -2.13 -16.27
N ARG A 334 -11.80 -1.36 -16.07
CA ARG A 334 -11.26 -0.96 -14.77
C ARG A 334 -11.18 0.56 -14.73
N TYR A 335 -12.24 1.21 -14.25
CA TYR A 335 -12.30 2.66 -14.09
C TYR A 335 -12.78 3.03 -12.70
N SER A 336 -12.11 4.01 -12.08
CA SER A 336 -12.47 4.57 -10.77
C SER A 336 -13.24 5.88 -10.99
N ASP A 337 -14.57 5.82 -10.89
CA ASP A 337 -15.49 6.94 -11.19
C ASP A 337 -15.67 7.93 -10.03
N ASN A 338 -15.55 7.43 -8.79
CA ASN A 338 -15.84 8.18 -7.57
C ASN A 338 -14.60 8.53 -6.76
N GLY A 339 -13.41 8.42 -7.36
CA GLY A 339 -12.16 8.77 -6.71
C GLY A 339 -11.16 9.43 -7.65
N ILE A 340 -10.21 10.12 -7.06
CA ILE A 340 -9.07 10.72 -7.77
C ILE A 340 -7.77 10.39 -7.04
N ILE A 341 -6.67 10.49 -7.78
CA ILE A 341 -5.36 10.76 -7.19
C ILE A 341 -5.26 12.28 -7.11
N PRO A 342 -5.16 12.91 -5.94
CA PRO A 342 -5.02 14.38 -5.87
C PRO A 342 -3.64 14.81 -6.40
N PRO A 343 -3.54 15.92 -7.16
CA PRO A 343 -2.30 16.37 -7.78
C PRO A 343 -1.28 16.69 -6.69
N ALA A 344 -0.12 16.03 -6.74
CA ALA A 344 0.91 16.07 -5.68
C ALA A 344 0.38 15.86 -4.24
N ILE A 345 -0.74 15.14 -4.07
CA ILE A 345 -1.42 14.94 -2.77
C ILE A 345 -1.74 16.27 -2.07
N THR A 346 -2.25 17.23 -2.86
CA THR A 346 -2.67 18.57 -2.42
C THR A 346 -4.19 18.68 -2.31
N GLY A 347 -4.68 19.74 -1.67
CA GLY A 347 -6.13 19.98 -1.48
C GLY A 347 -6.78 19.20 -0.35
N LEU A 348 -6.07 18.23 0.27
CA LEU A 348 -6.57 17.43 1.40
C LEU A 348 -6.93 18.26 2.65
N TYR A 349 -6.43 19.50 2.74
CA TYR A 349 -6.68 20.44 3.84
C TYR A 349 -7.35 21.75 3.36
N ASN A 350 -7.88 21.70 2.14
CA ASN A 350 -8.63 22.80 1.54
C ASN A 350 -10.10 22.40 1.48
N GLY A 351 -10.91 22.94 2.41
CA GLY A 351 -12.32 22.59 2.48
C GLY A 351 -13.13 23.00 1.25
N ASP A 352 -12.72 24.04 0.52
CA ASP A 352 -13.34 24.46 -0.73
C ASP A 352 -13.07 23.44 -1.85
N ALA A 353 -11.85 22.90 -1.92
CA ALA A 353 -11.49 21.85 -2.87
C ALA A 353 -12.21 20.53 -2.54
N LEU A 354 -12.22 20.12 -1.28
CA LEU A 354 -12.96 18.94 -0.83
C LEU A 354 -14.46 19.04 -1.12
N GLN A 355 -15.05 20.23 -0.94
CA GLN A 355 -16.43 20.49 -1.33
C GLN A 355 -16.63 20.33 -2.83
N ALA A 356 -15.75 20.92 -3.65
CA ALA A 356 -15.81 20.81 -5.10
C ALA A 356 -15.70 19.35 -5.58
N TRP A 357 -14.85 18.54 -4.94
CA TRP A 357 -14.70 17.11 -5.24
C TRP A 357 -15.99 16.35 -4.96
N VAL A 358 -16.55 16.48 -3.75
CA VAL A 358 -17.77 15.78 -3.34
C VAL A 358 -18.96 16.17 -4.22
N GLU A 359 -19.12 17.44 -4.55
CA GLU A 359 -20.21 17.93 -5.42
C GLU A 359 -20.09 17.42 -6.87
N ASN A 360 -18.92 16.93 -7.28
CA ASN A 360 -18.69 16.29 -8.59
C ASN A 360 -18.52 14.76 -8.49
N GLY A 361 -18.97 14.15 -7.40
CA GLY A 361 -19.04 12.69 -7.23
C GLY A 361 -17.75 12.04 -6.71
N ILE A 362 -16.72 12.82 -6.38
CA ILE A 362 -15.47 12.30 -5.83
C ILE A 362 -15.61 12.20 -4.31
N VAL A 363 -15.67 10.97 -3.80
CA VAL A 363 -15.91 10.68 -2.36
C VAL A 363 -14.73 9.98 -1.68
N GLN A 364 -13.73 9.57 -2.45
CA GLN A 364 -12.53 8.91 -1.92
C GLN A 364 -11.30 9.36 -2.71
N VAL A 365 -10.18 9.51 -2.02
CA VAL A 365 -8.91 9.89 -2.62
C VAL A 365 -7.77 9.13 -1.95
N VAL A 366 -6.60 9.14 -2.58
CA VAL A 366 -5.38 8.62 -1.96
C VAL A 366 -4.67 9.72 -1.15
N GLY A 367 -3.97 9.30 -0.09
CA GLY A 367 -3.12 10.16 0.74
C GLY A 367 -1.64 9.82 0.58
N ASP A 368 -0.83 10.21 1.55
CA ASP A 368 0.61 9.94 1.55
C ASP A 368 1.06 9.39 2.92
N ASN A 369 1.48 8.12 2.93
CA ASN A 369 1.89 7.43 4.14
C ASN A 369 3.16 8.00 4.81
N THR A 370 3.93 8.84 4.10
CA THR A 370 5.05 9.60 4.67
C THR A 370 4.58 10.77 5.53
N ARG A 371 3.33 11.23 5.33
CA ARG A 371 2.67 12.33 6.05
C ARG A 371 1.64 11.78 7.05
N PRO A 372 2.00 11.66 8.35
CA PRO A 372 1.14 11.02 9.37
C PRO A 372 -0.28 11.56 9.47
N GLN A 373 -0.48 12.84 9.15
CA GLN A 373 -1.75 13.54 9.21
C GLN A 373 -2.76 13.03 8.16
N THR A 374 -2.29 12.35 7.11
CA THR A 374 -3.16 11.72 6.10
C THR A 374 -3.54 10.27 6.45
N ARG A 375 -3.12 9.77 7.62
CA ARG A 375 -3.35 8.38 8.07
C ARG A 375 -4.34 8.35 9.21
N ASN A 376 -5.07 7.23 9.32
CA ASN A 376 -5.92 6.98 10.47
C ASN A 376 -5.06 6.76 11.73
N THR A 377 -5.32 7.51 12.80
CA THR A 377 -4.57 7.43 14.06
C THR A 377 -5.09 6.38 15.03
N GLY A 378 -6.31 5.90 14.83
CA GLY A 378 -6.94 4.87 15.66
C GLY A 378 -6.65 3.44 15.19
N HIS A 379 -6.46 3.24 13.89
CA HIS A 379 -6.25 1.91 13.34
C HIS A 379 -5.54 1.91 11.96
N PRO A 380 -4.44 1.18 11.76
CA PRO A 380 -3.66 1.22 10.51
C PRO A 380 -4.36 0.58 9.29
N TYR A 381 -5.39 -0.25 9.50
CA TYR A 381 -6.21 -0.82 8.42
C TYR A 381 -7.47 -0.01 8.08
N TRP A 382 -7.64 1.18 8.68
CA TRP A 382 -8.76 2.06 8.36
C TRP A 382 -8.30 3.27 7.57
N PRO A 383 -9.12 3.78 6.63
CA PRO A 383 -8.82 5.04 5.97
C PRO A 383 -8.91 6.20 6.97
N TYR A 384 -8.18 7.28 6.67
CA TYR A 384 -8.41 8.56 7.31
C TYR A 384 -9.70 9.18 6.77
N ILE A 385 -10.56 9.70 7.66
CA ILE A 385 -11.80 10.39 7.28
C ILE A 385 -11.62 11.87 7.58
N THR A 386 -11.86 12.72 6.57
CA THR A 386 -11.70 14.17 6.74
C THR A 386 -12.72 14.73 7.73
N SER A 387 -12.36 15.82 8.39
CA SER A 387 -13.29 16.53 9.27
C SER A 387 -13.21 18.03 9.04
N LYS A 388 -14.30 18.74 9.29
CA LYS A 388 -14.31 20.22 9.25
C LYS A 388 -13.21 20.84 10.11
N ALA A 389 -12.89 20.25 11.26
CA ALA A 389 -11.91 20.80 12.20
C ALA A 389 -10.47 20.70 11.68
N THR A 390 -10.14 19.62 10.97
CA THR A 390 -8.78 19.32 10.52
C THR A 390 -8.56 19.61 9.05
N ASN A 391 -9.57 19.47 8.20
CA ASN A 391 -9.46 19.55 6.74
C ASN A 391 -10.30 20.68 6.13
N GLY A 392 -11.12 21.36 6.91
CA GLY A 392 -12.04 22.41 6.43
C GLY A 392 -13.36 21.87 5.85
N TYR A 393 -13.48 20.56 5.64
CA TYR A 393 -14.70 19.89 5.15
C TYR A 393 -14.87 18.52 5.79
N THR A 394 -16.13 18.08 6.00
CA THR A 394 -16.44 16.73 6.52
C THR A 394 -16.96 15.87 5.37
N THR A 395 -16.25 14.80 5.05
CA THR A 395 -16.72 13.74 4.15
C THR A 395 -17.41 12.63 4.96
N VAL A 396 -18.44 11.99 4.39
CA VAL A 396 -19.18 10.87 5.01
C VAL A 396 -18.62 9.51 4.62
#